data_AF-A0A9X1DKT1-F1
#
_entry.id   AF-A0A9X1DKT1-F1
#
_cell.length_a   1.000
_cell.length_b   1.000
_cell.length_c   1.000
_cell.angle_alpha   90.00
_cell.angle_beta   90.00
_cell.angle_gamma   90.00
#
_symmetry.space_group_name_H-M   'P 1'
#
loop_
_entity.id
_entity.type
_entity.pdbx_description
1 polymer ?
#
loop_
_entity_poly.entity_id
_entity_poly.type
_entity_poly.pdbx_seq_one_letter_code
_entity_poly.pdbx_strand_id
1 'polypeptide(L)'
;MDELYPGREIKAPYNRAIRGHAQFMDHAEEGIIAEFEDAVKKARLKPEDMKGTLYIHQSNPNGICNKCTKGLFDPVPDDERGIFKQMTDMYPNLKIKVSTEINPNLPYPRDTLSFEVINGLPEKMWLK
;
A
#
# COMPACT_ATOMS: atom_id res chain seq x y z
N MET A 1 13.45 -3.19 -6.40
CA MET A 1 13.35 -2.54 -5.08
C MET A 1 14.42 -2.97 -4.08
N ASP A 2 14.69 -4.28 -3.95
CA ASP A 2 15.45 -4.80 -2.81
C ASP A 2 16.93 -4.36 -2.75
N GLU A 3 17.48 -3.89 -3.87
CA GLU A 3 18.82 -3.27 -3.91
C GLU A 3 18.84 -1.88 -3.24
N LEU A 4 17.77 -1.09 -3.38
CA LEU A 4 17.66 0.26 -2.83
C LEU A 4 17.23 0.25 -1.36
N TYR A 5 16.34 -0.67 -0.99
CA TYR A 5 15.82 -0.82 0.36
C TYR A 5 16.04 -2.25 0.86
N PRO A 6 17.30 -2.61 1.14
CA PRO A 6 17.62 -3.94 1.65
C PRO A 6 16.97 -4.15 3.02
N GLY A 7 16.28 -5.27 3.20
CA GLY A 7 15.64 -5.60 4.48
C GLY A 7 14.29 -4.90 4.76
N ARG A 8 13.66 -4.30 3.73
CA ARG A 8 12.25 -3.91 3.80
C ARG A 8 11.38 -5.13 4.12
N GLU A 9 10.37 -4.95 4.96
CA GLU A 9 9.47 -6.00 5.43
C GLU A 9 8.19 -6.04 4.60
N ILE A 10 7.70 -4.87 4.15
CA ILE A 10 6.51 -4.81 3.32
C ILE A 10 6.88 -5.09 1.87
N LYS A 11 6.36 -6.20 1.32
CA LYS A 11 6.67 -6.65 -0.05
C LYS A 11 5.44 -7.22 -0.75
N ALA A 12 5.32 -7.00 -2.06
CA ALA A 12 4.27 -7.67 -2.82
C ALA A 12 4.40 -9.21 -2.67
N PRO A 13 3.32 -9.95 -2.36
CA PRO A 13 3.36 -11.38 -2.03
C PRO A 13 3.50 -12.29 -3.28
N TYR A 14 4.25 -11.83 -4.28
CA TYR A 14 4.42 -12.52 -5.56
C TYR A 14 5.88 -12.91 -5.76
N ASN A 15 6.11 -13.83 -6.71
CA ASN A 15 7.42 -14.43 -6.94
C ASN A 15 7.75 -14.34 -8.43
N ARG A 16 8.88 -13.69 -8.77
CA ARG A 16 9.33 -13.50 -10.14
C ARG A 16 9.53 -14.81 -10.92
N ALA A 17 9.81 -15.92 -10.23
CA ALA A 17 9.96 -17.23 -10.87
C ALA A 17 8.64 -17.78 -11.43
N ILE A 18 7.49 -17.27 -10.96
CA ILE A 18 6.16 -17.68 -11.43
C ILE A 18 5.76 -16.79 -12.61
N ARG A 19 5.39 -17.42 -13.73
CA ARG A 19 4.97 -16.71 -14.95
C ARG A 19 3.83 -15.73 -14.64
N GLY A 20 4.03 -14.47 -15.01
CA GLY A 20 3.02 -13.41 -14.85
C GLY A 20 2.99 -12.74 -13.47
N HIS A 21 3.77 -13.22 -12.49
CA HIS A 21 3.82 -12.58 -11.16
C HIS A 21 4.67 -11.32 -11.13
N ALA A 22 5.71 -11.25 -11.96
CA ALA A 22 6.62 -10.11 -12.00
C ALA A 22 5.93 -8.76 -12.27
N GLN A 23 4.77 -8.76 -12.94
CA GLN A 23 4.02 -7.53 -13.23
C GLN A 23 3.30 -6.93 -12.00
N PHE A 24 3.25 -7.63 -10.87
CA PHE A 24 2.60 -7.20 -9.63
C PHE A 24 3.61 -6.82 -8.54
N MET A 25 4.88 -6.65 -8.93
CA MET A 25 6.00 -6.40 -8.04
C MET A 25 6.69 -5.10 -8.45
N ASP A 26 7.34 -4.43 -7.49
CA ASP A 26 8.08 -3.17 -7.67
C ASP A 26 7.24 -2.03 -8.28
N HIS A 27 5.94 -2.00 -7.97
CA HIS A 27 5.11 -0.85 -8.32
C HIS A 27 5.55 0.39 -7.54
N ALA A 28 5.23 1.57 -8.05
CA ALA A 28 5.65 2.83 -7.45
C ALA A 28 5.17 2.96 -5.99
N GLU A 29 3.97 2.47 -5.68
CA GLU A 29 3.42 2.45 -4.33
C GLU A 29 4.27 1.59 -3.38
N GLU A 30 4.79 0.45 -3.84
CA GLU A 30 5.70 -0.38 -3.03
C GLU A 30 6.98 0.41 -2.71
N GLY A 31 7.42 1.30 -3.61
CA GLY A 31 8.64 2.09 -3.44
C GLY A 31 8.48 3.19 -2.42
N ILE A 32 7.35 3.91 -2.47
CA ILE A 32 7.00 4.91 -1.45
C ILE A 32 6.86 4.25 -0.07
N ILE A 33 6.26 3.07 0.00
CA ILE A 33 6.13 2.34 1.27
C ILE A 33 7.51 1.90 1.78
N ALA A 34 8.39 1.41 0.91
CA ALA A 34 9.75 1.03 1.30
C ALA A 34 10.57 2.24 1.78
N GLU A 35 10.43 3.40 1.13
CA GLU A 35 11.06 4.66 1.57
C GLU A 35 10.56 5.10 2.95
N PHE A 36 9.24 5.04 3.17
CA PHE A 36 8.63 5.35 4.46
C PHE A 36 9.14 4.40 5.56
N GLU A 37 9.15 3.10 5.29
CA GLU A 37 9.63 2.07 6.24
C GLU A 37 11.09 2.31 6.63
N ASP A 38 11.96 2.58 5.64
CA ASP A 38 13.36 2.89 5.84
C ASP A 38 13.56 4.18 6.68
N ALA A 39 12.78 5.22 6.41
CA ALA A 39 12.81 6.45 7.20
C ALA A 39 12.41 6.22 8.67
N VAL A 40 11.36 5.44 8.93
CA VAL A 40 10.95 5.05 10.29
C VAL A 40 12.07 4.28 10.99
N LYS A 41 12.65 3.28 10.32
CA LYS A 41 13.75 2.46 10.86
C LYS A 41 14.97 3.31 11.19
N LYS A 42 15.38 4.22 10.30
CA LYS A 42 16.49 5.16 10.52
C LYS A 42 16.23 6.12 11.68
N ALA A 43 14.99 6.57 11.85
CA ALA A 43 14.57 7.40 12.96
C ALA A 43 14.44 6.63 14.29
N ARG A 44 14.55 5.28 14.27
CA ARG A 44 14.37 4.39 15.43
C ARG A 44 13.00 4.56 16.09
N LEU A 45 11.99 4.88 15.30
CA LEU A 45 10.61 4.98 15.74
C LEU A 45 9.95 3.60 15.68
N LYS A 46 9.06 3.32 16.64
CA LYS A 46 8.28 2.09 16.64
C LYS A 46 7.07 2.25 15.71
N PRO A 47 6.68 1.22 14.96
CA PRO A 47 5.51 1.29 14.09
C PRO A 47 4.22 1.68 14.81
N GLU A 48 4.02 1.19 16.04
CA GLU A 48 2.85 1.52 16.86
C GLU A 48 2.81 2.99 17.32
N ASP A 49 3.96 3.66 17.39
CA ASP A 49 4.04 5.07 17.78
C ASP A 49 3.76 6.03 16.61
N MET A 50 3.73 5.52 15.37
CA MET A 50 3.51 6.33 14.17
C MET A 50 2.06 6.81 14.09
N LYS A 51 1.87 8.13 14.15
CA LYS A 51 0.58 8.80 14.08
C LYS A 51 0.63 9.93 13.06
N GLY A 52 -0.51 10.18 12.42
CA GLY A 52 -0.65 11.19 11.37
C GLY A 52 -1.24 10.59 10.10
N THR A 53 -1.09 11.30 8.99
CA THR A 53 -1.63 10.88 7.69
C THR A 53 -0.52 10.80 6.66
N LEU A 54 -0.33 9.62 6.07
CA LEU A 54 0.46 9.44 4.87
C LEU A 54 -0.45 9.65 3.65
N TYR A 55 -0.14 10.66 2.85
CA TYR A 55 -0.82 10.96 1.59
C TYR A 55 -0.02 10.37 0.43
N ILE A 56 -0.67 9.56 -0.39
CA ILE A 56 -0.09 9.01 -1.62
C ILE A 56 -0.98 9.42 -2.78
N HIS A 57 -0.39 10.05 -3.79
CA HIS A 57 -1.08 10.40 -5.02
C HIS A 57 -0.40 9.74 -6.20
N GLN A 58 -1.14 8.89 -6.93
CA GLN A 58 -0.63 8.19 -8.09
C GLN A 58 -1.08 8.87 -9.38
N SER A 59 -0.16 9.11 -10.31
CA SER A 59 -0.45 9.71 -11.61
C SER A 59 -1.10 8.77 -12.64
N ASN A 60 -1.07 7.45 -12.43
CA ASN A 60 -1.67 6.47 -13.33
C ASN A 60 -3.21 6.47 -13.17
N PRO A 61 -3.97 6.99 -14.16
CA PRO A 61 -5.41 7.19 -14.03
C PRO A 61 -6.23 5.90 -14.00
N ASN A 62 -5.63 4.72 -14.23
CA ASN A 62 -6.33 3.44 -14.13
C ASN A 62 -6.68 3.05 -12.68
N GLY A 63 -6.00 3.64 -11.69
CA GLY A 63 -6.15 3.30 -10.28
C GLY A 63 -4.94 2.53 -9.73
N ILE A 64 -5.01 2.25 -8.43
CA ILE A 64 -4.06 1.44 -7.66
C ILE A 64 -4.31 -0.02 -7.97
N CYS A 65 -3.31 -0.75 -8.46
CA CYS A 65 -3.42 -2.16 -8.83
C CYS A 65 -4.16 -2.99 -7.76
N ASN A 66 -5.15 -3.78 -8.18
CA ASN A 66 -5.90 -4.66 -7.28
C ASN A 66 -5.03 -5.66 -6.48
N LYS A 67 -3.81 -5.95 -6.93
CA LYS A 67 -2.86 -6.79 -6.19
C LYS A 67 -2.16 -6.04 -5.06
N CYS A 68 -1.99 -4.72 -5.18
CA CYS A 68 -1.43 -3.87 -4.13
C CYS A 68 -2.44 -3.66 -2.99
N THR A 69 -3.75 -3.63 -3.29
CA THR A 69 -4.84 -3.47 -2.32
C THR A 69 -5.42 -4.80 -1.83
N LYS A 70 -4.89 -5.95 -2.27
CA LYS A 70 -5.39 -7.27 -1.87
C LYS A 70 -5.39 -7.41 -0.34
N GLY A 71 -6.48 -7.88 0.24
CA GLY A 71 -6.61 -8.00 1.70
C GLY A 71 -7.08 -6.73 2.42
N LEU A 72 -7.17 -5.59 1.72
CA LEU A 72 -7.54 -4.31 2.34
C LEU A 72 -9.05 -4.17 2.53
N PHE A 73 -9.84 -4.59 1.53
CA PHE A 73 -11.31 -4.47 1.56
C PHE A 73 -12.01 -5.82 1.75
N ASP A 74 -11.28 -6.91 1.54
CA ASP A 74 -11.77 -8.28 1.69
C ASP A 74 -10.71 -9.10 2.43
N PRO A 75 -11.10 -9.94 3.41
CA PRO A 75 -10.14 -10.74 4.15
C PRO A 75 -9.46 -11.78 3.26
N VAL A 76 -8.15 -11.95 3.43
CA VAL A 76 -7.30 -12.94 2.74
C VAL A 76 -6.29 -13.52 3.73
N PRO A 77 -5.69 -14.70 3.44
CA PRO A 77 -4.56 -15.23 4.19
C PRO A 77 -3.40 -14.23 4.30
N ASP A 78 -2.63 -14.30 5.39
CA ASP A 78 -1.59 -13.33 5.73
C ASP A 78 -0.49 -13.25 4.66
N ASP A 79 -0.11 -14.39 4.10
CA ASP A 79 0.87 -14.54 3.01
C ASP A 79 0.35 -14.07 1.65
N GLU A 80 -0.93 -13.72 1.54
CA GLU A 80 -1.56 -13.20 0.34
C GLU A 80 -1.86 -11.69 0.40
N ARG A 81 -1.60 -11.04 1.54
CA ARG A 81 -1.90 -9.61 1.75
C ARG A 81 -1.06 -8.75 0.80
N GLY A 82 -1.71 -7.80 0.12
CA GLY A 82 -1.04 -6.77 -0.67
C GLY A 82 -0.32 -5.76 0.21
N ILE A 83 0.54 -4.94 -0.41
CA ILE A 83 1.41 -3.98 0.28
C ILE A 83 0.65 -2.99 1.17
N PHE A 84 -0.55 -2.55 0.77
CA PHE A 84 -1.32 -1.61 1.58
C PHE A 84 -1.92 -2.26 2.82
N LYS A 85 -2.33 -3.52 2.73
CA LYS A 85 -2.79 -4.27 3.91
C LYS A 85 -1.64 -4.56 4.86
N GLN A 86 -0.48 -4.95 4.34
CA GLN A 86 0.73 -5.12 5.17
C GLN A 86 1.12 -3.81 5.86
N MET A 87 1.11 -2.68 5.14
CA MET A 87 1.45 -1.38 5.71
C MET A 87 0.53 -0.98 6.85
N THR A 88 -0.79 -1.08 6.66
CA THR A 88 -1.72 -0.68 7.71
C THR A 88 -1.72 -1.62 8.92
N ASP A 89 -1.33 -2.88 8.75
CA ASP A 89 -1.14 -3.82 9.86
C ASP A 89 0.13 -3.51 10.65
N MET A 90 1.21 -3.14 9.94
CA MET A 90 2.47 -2.77 10.56
C MET A 90 2.39 -1.42 11.27
N TYR A 91 1.68 -0.45 10.70
CA TYR A 91 1.52 0.91 11.23
C TYR A 91 0.05 1.16 11.65
N PRO A 92 -0.43 0.54 12.74
CA PRO A 92 -1.86 0.51 13.07
C PRO A 92 -2.46 1.88 13.39
N ASN A 93 -1.63 2.84 13.81
CA ASN A 93 -2.06 4.19 14.18
C ASN A 93 -1.82 5.23 13.07
N LEU A 94 -1.26 4.82 11.92
CA LEU A 94 -1.05 5.68 10.77
C LEU A 94 -2.29 5.64 9.88
N LYS A 95 -2.83 6.82 9.57
CA LYS A 95 -3.85 6.95 8.54
C LYS A 95 -3.17 6.95 7.17
N ILE A 96 -3.66 6.11 6.27
CA ILE A 96 -3.18 6.05 4.89
C ILE A 96 -4.29 6.58 3.98
N LYS A 97 -3.99 7.62 3.21
CA LYS A 97 -4.90 8.22 2.24
C LYS A 97 -4.28 8.16 0.86
N VAL A 98 -4.88 7.36 -0.02
CA VAL A 98 -4.39 7.18 -1.39
C VAL A 98 -5.40 7.74 -2.37
N SER A 99 -4.91 8.43 -3.39
CA SER A 99 -5.70 8.99 -4.49
C SER A 99 -5.01 8.76 -5.82
N THR A 100 -5.79 8.81 -6.88
CA THR A 100 -5.33 8.67 -8.26
C THR A 100 -5.69 9.91 -9.06
N GLU A 101 -4.82 10.30 -9.98
CA GLU A 101 -5.09 11.34 -10.98
C GLU A 101 -6.34 11.01 -11.81
N ILE A 102 -7.20 12.00 -12.04
CA ILE A 102 -8.45 11.80 -12.78
C ILE A 102 -8.22 12.19 -14.23
N ASN A 103 -8.40 11.25 -15.15
CA ASN A 103 -8.37 11.52 -16.58
C ASN A 103 -9.79 11.46 -17.17
N PRO A 104 -10.38 12.60 -17.58
CA PRO A 104 -11.73 12.63 -18.18
C PRO A 104 -11.86 11.78 -19.46
N ASN A 105 -10.76 11.51 -20.15
CA ASN A 105 -10.72 10.68 -21.36
C ASN A 105 -10.62 9.17 -21.05
N LEU A 106 -10.56 8.78 -19.77
CA LEU A 106 -10.59 7.40 -19.30
C LEU A 106 -11.88 7.17 -18.48
N PRO A 107 -13.02 6.91 -19.12
CA PRO A 107 -14.30 6.81 -18.42
C PRO A 107 -14.45 5.56 -17.54
N TYR A 108 -13.62 4.54 -17.76
CA TYR A 108 -13.68 3.26 -17.05
C TYR A 108 -12.30 2.89 -16.49
N PRO A 109 -11.86 3.55 -15.41
CA PRO A 109 -10.69 3.10 -14.66
C PRO A 109 -10.91 1.67 -14.16
N ARG A 110 -9.84 0.87 -14.17
CA ARG A 110 -9.92 -0.58 -13.97
C ARG A 110 -9.76 -0.99 -12.51
N ASP A 111 -9.14 -0.14 -11.71
CA ASP A 111 -8.71 -0.48 -10.36
C ASP A 111 -9.22 0.54 -9.32
N THR A 112 -8.82 0.37 -8.05
CA THR A 112 -9.23 1.25 -6.95
C THR A 112 -8.72 2.67 -7.20
N LEU A 113 -9.61 3.67 -7.24
CA LEU A 113 -9.22 5.06 -7.51
C LEU A 113 -8.69 5.79 -6.27
N SER A 114 -9.27 5.51 -5.12
CA SER A 114 -8.89 6.13 -3.85
C SER A 114 -9.36 5.30 -2.67
N PHE A 115 -8.68 5.47 -1.54
CA PHE A 115 -9.12 4.95 -0.25
C PHE A 115 -8.51 5.72 0.90
N GLU A 116 -9.14 5.61 2.06
CA GLU A 116 -8.66 6.15 3.33
C GLU A 116 -8.89 5.10 4.41
N VAL A 117 -7.80 4.67 5.06
CA VAL A 117 -7.82 3.59 6.05
C VAL A 117 -6.95 3.90 7.26
N ILE A 118 -7.35 3.37 8.41
CA ILE A 118 -6.55 3.27 9.62
C ILE A 118 -6.74 1.85 10.18
N ASN A 119 -5.64 1.18 10.53
CA ASN A 119 -5.65 -0.22 10.97
C ASN A 119 -6.48 -1.16 10.06
N GLY A 120 -6.39 -1.01 8.74
CA GLY A 120 -7.13 -1.81 7.75
C GLY A 120 -8.63 -1.52 7.68
N LEU A 121 -9.13 -0.52 8.40
CA LEU A 121 -10.53 -0.16 8.43
C LEU A 121 -10.76 1.20 7.75
N PRO A 122 -11.82 1.36 6.94
CA PRO A 122 -12.23 2.68 6.48
C PRO A 122 -12.49 3.62 7.66
N GLU A 123 -12.08 4.88 7.57
CA GLU A 123 -12.21 5.85 8.68
C GLU A 123 -13.62 5.91 9.30
N LYS A 124 -14.67 5.78 8.47
CA LYS A 124 -16.07 5.77 8.92
C LYS A 124 -16.41 4.65 9.91
N MET A 125 -15.60 3.60 9.99
CA MET A 125 -15.76 2.47 10.91
C MET A 125 -14.95 2.63 12.22
N TRP A 126 -14.08 3.64 12.30
CA TRP A 126 -13.18 3.87 13.45
C TRP A 126 -13.73 4.90 14.45
N LEU A 127 -14.69 5.72 14.04
CA LEU A 127 -15.32 6.77 14.88
C LEU A 127 -16.49 6.24 15.76
N LYS A 128 -16.44 4.99 16.21
CA LYS A 128 -17.38 4.43 17.21
C LYS A 128 -16.66 4.18 18.52
#